data_AF-A0A920D393-F1
#
_entry.id   AF-A0A920D393-F1
#
_cell.length_a   1.000
_cell.length_b   1.000
_cell.length_c   1.000
_cell.angle_alpha   90.00
_cell.angle_beta   90.00
_cell.angle_gamma   90.00
#
_symmetry.space_group_name_H-M   'P 1'
#
loop_
_entity.id
_entity.type
_entity.pdbx_description
1 polymer ?
#
loop_
_entity_poly.entity_id
_entity_poly.type
_entity_poly.pdbx_seq_one_letter_code
_entity_poly.pdbx_strand_id
1 'polypeptide(L)'
;MKERRPPTEGKIRGKLLSDTLEAAKPVVSLSHFENNLTYVQNANEVNELKYTVRIAILIVIVIVAGIVGIQYYSAKYVGTVEEAIAQTNITYDEIYHMTEKRGHNILFYGEEDHLSAGLITKSRLGYQWIYGFGSKLFNEQDRVLTRAFTNLPTQTSGDVSELISLTFGVINDDRIDKLLIQHKDQPIMEATIIPTSKGRIWFCFSETPVNYDPEVIRIDANGKEVSGWN
;
A
#
# COMPACT_ATOMS: atom_id res chain seq x y z
N MET A 1 -6.71 32.67 -21.03
CA MET A 1 -6.89 31.80 -22.21
C MET A 1 -6.60 32.64 -23.44
N LYS A 2 -5.45 32.42 -24.10
CA LYS A 2 -4.93 33.32 -25.15
C LYS A 2 -4.78 32.48 -26.43
N GLU A 3 -5.71 32.66 -27.37
CA GLU A 3 -5.72 32.01 -28.68
C GLU A 3 -4.44 32.35 -29.46
N ARG A 4 -3.76 31.32 -29.99
CA ARG A 4 -2.69 31.49 -30.98
C ARG A 4 -3.19 30.98 -32.34
N ARG A 5 -3.25 31.89 -33.30
CA ARG A 5 -3.56 31.65 -34.72
C ARG A 5 -2.37 30.98 -35.44
N PRO A 6 -2.62 30.21 -36.51
CA PRO A 6 -1.57 29.61 -37.33
C PRO A 6 -0.97 30.64 -38.33
N PRO A 7 0.30 30.50 -38.73
CA PRO A 7 0.87 31.29 -39.81
C PRO A 7 0.60 30.70 -41.20
N THR A 8 0.52 31.65 -42.12
CA THR A 8 -0.01 31.68 -43.48
C THR A 8 0.86 30.98 -44.53
N GLU A 9 0.21 30.36 -45.52
CA GLU A 9 0.82 29.83 -46.75
C GLU A 9 1.52 30.93 -47.57
N GLY A 10 2.83 30.77 -47.78
CA GLY A 10 3.63 31.58 -48.70
C GLY A 10 3.71 30.92 -50.08
N LYS A 11 2.85 31.35 -51.00
CA LYS A 11 2.84 30.97 -52.41
C LYS A 11 3.89 31.77 -53.18
N ILE A 12 5.04 31.16 -53.52
CA ILE A 12 6.04 31.78 -54.39
C ILE A 12 5.92 31.19 -55.80
N ARG A 13 5.51 32.05 -56.74
CA ARG A 13 5.67 31.91 -58.19
C ARG A 13 7.12 32.18 -58.57
N GLY A 14 7.75 31.29 -59.34
CA GLY A 14 8.98 31.55 -60.07
C GLY A 14 9.09 30.53 -61.21
N LYS A 15 8.53 30.86 -62.38
CA LYS A 15 9.26 31.32 -63.58
C LYS A 15 9.93 30.16 -64.34
N LEU A 16 9.21 29.65 -65.33
CA LEU A 16 9.73 28.85 -66.44
C LEU A 16 10.90 29.60 -67.08
N LEU A 17 12.06 28.95 -67.12
CA LEU A 17 13.19 29.26 -67.99
C LEU A 17 13.54 27.94 -68.68
N SER A 18 12.85 27.70 -69.79
CA SER A 18 13.32 26.83 -70.85
C SER A 18 14.42 27.58 -71.58
N ASP A 19 15.67 27.13 -71.49
CA ASP A 19 16.66 27.37 -72.52
C ASP A 19 17.86 26.41 -72.35
N THR A 20 18.30 25.89 -73.50
CA THR A 20 19.61 25.32 -73.81
C THR A 20 20.11 24.12 -73.02
N LEU A 21 19.68 22.96 -73.51
CA LEU A 21 20.35 21.67 -73.42
C LEU A 21 21.71 21.75 -74.15
N GLU A 22 22.80 22.07 -73.45
CA GLU A 22 24.16 21.72 -73.87
C GLU A 22 24.62 20.51 -73.06
N ALA A 23 24.68 19.37 -73.73
CA ALA A 23 25.11 18.10 -73.16
C ALA A 23 26.62 18.08 -72.90
N ALA A 24 27.08 18.83 -71.90
CA ALA A 24 28.35 18.56 -71.25
C ALA A 24 28.16 17.29 -70.42
N LYS A 25 28.56 16.12 -70.94
CA LYS A 25 28.74 14.92 -70.13
C LYS A 25 29.80 15.26 -69.08
N PRO A 26 29.46 15.41 -67.79
CA PRO A 26 30.50 15.57 -66.80
C PRO A 26 31.27 14.26 -66.80
N VAL A 27 32.55 14.31 -67.16
CA VAL A 27 33.50 13.26 -66.83
C VAL A 27 33.69 13.36 -65.32
N VAL A 28 32.69 12.90 -64.57
CA VAL A 28 32.84 12.62 -63.14
C VAL A 28 33.83 11.47 -63.10
N SER A 29 35.05 11.73 -62.65
CA SER A 29 36.03 10.66 -62.50
C SER A 29 35.43 9.61 -61.58
N LEU A 30 35.42 8.35 -62.00
CA LEU A 30 34.90 7.22 -61.23
C LEU A 30 35.46 7.19 -59.79
N SER A 31 36.68 7.66 -59.60
CA SER A 31 37.33 7.83 -58.29
C SER A 31 36.58 8.76 -57.32
N HIS A 32 35.86 9.78 -57.80
CA HIS A 32 35.07 10.67 -56.93
C HIS A 32 33.74 10.05 -56.50
N PHE A 33 33.20 9.12 -57.29
CA PHE A 33 31.98 8.39 -56.95
C PHE A 33 32.23 7.26 -55.94
N GLU A 34 33.35 6.55 -56.10
CA GLU A 34 33.79 5.47 -55.18
C GLU A 34 34.11 6.00 -53.77
N ASN A 35 34.72 7.19 -53.67
CA ASN A 35 34.98 7.84 -52.38
C ASN A 35 33.70 8.24 -51.63
N ASN A 36 32.66 8.68 -52.35
CA ASN A 36 31.39 9.05 -51.74
C ASN A 36 30.58 7.84 -51.26
N LEU A 37 30.63 6.71 -51.98
CA LEU A 37 29.98 5.46 -51.56
C LEU A 37 30.59 4.90 -50.27
N THR A 38 31.93 4.93 -50.17
CA THR A 38 32.66 4.46 -48.99
C THR A 38 32.34 5.31 -47.75
N TYR A 39 32.23 6.64 -47.92
CA TYR A 39 31.85 7.55 -46.84
C TYR A 39 30.42 7.30 -46.32
N VAL A 40 29.46 7.08 -47.22
CA VAL A 40 28.06 6.81 -46.85
C VAL A 40 27.91 5.45 -46.15
N GLN A 41 28.64 4.42 -46.59
CA GLN A 41 28.66 3.11 -45.92
C GLN A 41 29.22 3.23 -44.49
N ASN A 42 30.35 3.90 -44.31
CA ASN A 42 30.94 4.14 -42.99
C ASN A 42 30.01 4.94 -42.07
N ALA A 43 29.28 5.93 -42.60
CA ALA A 43 28.33 6.73 -41.82
C ALA A 43 27.14 5.89 -41.32
N ASN A 44 26.63 4.97 -42.14
CA ASN A 44 25.54 4.07 -41.76
C ASN A 44 25.98 3.07 -40.67
N GLU A 45 27.16 2.46 -40.80
CA GLU A 45 27.71 1.55 -39.78
C GLU A 45 27.91 2.26 -38.43
N VAL A 46 28.40 3.50 -38.45
CA VAL A 46 28.57 4.30 -37.23
C VAL A 46 27.21 4.65 -36.59
N ASN A 47 26.17 4.87 -37.39
CA ASN A 47 24.83 5.16 -36.88
C ASN A 47 24.16 3.92 -36.28
N GLU A 48 24.29 2.76 -36.93
CA GLU A 48 23.82 1.47 -36.40
C GLU A 48 24.51 1.16 -35.06
N LEU A 49 25.84 1.28 -34.99
CA LEU A 49 26.59 1.07 -33.75
C LEU A 49 26.12 2.01 -32.63
N LYS A 50 25.93 3.30 -32.92
CA LYS A 50 25.39 4.27 -31.95
C LYS A 50 23.99 3.88 -31.47
N TYR A 51 23.13 3.38 -32.35
CA TYR A 51 21.79 2.93 -32.00
C TYR A 51 21.82 1.69 -31.11
N THR A 52 22.62 0.67 -31.46
CA THR A 52 22.83 -0.52 -30.64
C THR A 52 23.36 -0.17 -29.25
N VAL A 53 24.36 0.70 -29.15
CA VAL A 53 24.93 1.15 -27.86
C VAL A 53 23.87 1.87 -27.02
N ARG A 54 23.05 2.74 -27.63
CA ARG A 54 21.96 3.44 -26.92
C ARG A 54 20.90 2.47 -26.41
N ILE A 55 20.49 1.49 -27.21
CA ILE A 55 19.55 0.45 -26.76
C ILE A 55 20.13 -0.35 -25.61
N ALA A 56 21.39 -0.78 -25.71
CA ALA A 56 22.05 -1.53 -24.64
C ALA A 56 22.07 -0.74 -23.32
N ILE A 57 22.39 0.56 -23.38
CA ILE A 57 22.35 1.45 -22.21
C ILE A 57 20.93 1.54 -21.63
N LEU A 58 19.89 1.69 -22.45
CA LEU A 58 18.50 1.74 -21.98
C LEU A 58 18.08 0.42 -21.32
N ILE A 59 18.45 -0.72 -21.90
CA ILE A 59 18.17 -2.04 -21.32
C ILE A 59 18.86 -2.18 -19.95
N VAL A 60 20.12 -1.77 -19.84
CA VAL A 60 20.84 -1.80 -18.55
C VAL A 60 20.16 -0.92 -17.52
N ILE A 61 19.72 0.30 -17.88
CA ILE A 61 18.98 1.19 -16.97
C ILE A 61 17.68 0.53 -16.49
N VAL A 62 16.92 -0.10 -17.39
CA VAL A 62 15.67 -0.79 -17.03
C VAL A 62 15.93 -1.98 -16.10
N ILE A 63 16.99 -2.75 -16.35
CA ILE A 63 17.38 -3.87 -15.48
C ILE A 63 17.77 -3.37 -14.09
N VAL A 64 18.62 -2.33 -14.01
CA VAL A 64 19.04 -1.74 -12.73
C VAL A 64 17.85 -1.19 -11.97
N ALA A 65 16.96 -0.44 -12.63
CA ALA A 65 15.73 0.07 -12.02
C ALA A 65 14.83 -1.08 -11.52
N GLY A 66 14.74 -2.17 -12.27
CA GLY A 66 14.02 -3.38 -11.87
C GLY A 66 14.60 -4.02 -10.61
N ILE A 67 15.92 -4.20 -10.54
CA ILE A 67 16.61 -4.77 -9.38
C ILE A 67 16.42 -3.88 -8.14
N VAL A 68 16.63 -2.57 -8.27
CA VAL A 68 16.43 -1.61 -7.17
C VAL A 68 14.97 -1.63 -6.70
N GLY A 69 14.02 -1.68 -7.64
CA GLY A 69 12.60 -1.83 -7.33
C GLY A 69 12.34 -3.10 -6.53
N ILE A 70 12.77 -4.26 -7.01
CA ILE A 70 12.59 -5.55 -6.33
C ILE A 70 13.18 -5.50 -4.91
N GLN A 71 14.40 -4.97 -4.74
CA GLN A 71 15.03 -4.86 -3.42
C GLN A 71 14.24 -3.96 -2.47
N TYR A 72 13.77 -2.80 -2.94
CA TYR A 72 12.94 -1.91 -2.15
C TYR A 72 11.62 -2.58 -1.72
N TYR A 73 10.98 -3.32 -2.63
CA TYR A 73 9.74 -4.03 -2.33
C TYR A 73 9.95 -5.22 -1.40
N SER A 74 11.00 -6.03 -1.60
CA SER A 74 11.30 -7.18 -0.73
C SER A 74 11.74 -6.76 0.67
N ALA A 75 12.27 -5.55 0.84
CA ALA A 75 12.58 -5.00 2.16
C ALA A 75 11.31 -4.61 2.93
N LYS A 76 10.24 -4.24 2.23
CA LYS A 76 9.00 -3.72 2.81
C LYS A 76 7.90 -4.77 2.99
N TYR A 77 7.86 -5.79 2.13
CA TYR A 77 6.85 -6.84 2.14
C TYR A 77 7.52 -8.19 2.38
N VAL A 78 6.91 -8.97 3.28
CA VAL A 78 7.40 -10.29 3.69
C VAL A 78 6.36 -11.38 3.50
N GLY A 79 6.79 -12.64 3.46
CA GLY A 79 5.93 -13.75 3.03
C GLY A 79 4.82 -14.07 4.04
N THR A 80 5.07 -13.80 5.32
CA THR A 80 4.17 -14.18 6.42
C THR A 80 3.84 -13.00 7.34
N VAL A 81 2.78 -13.17 8.13
CA VAL A 81 2.37 -12.20 9.15
C VAL A 81 3.43 -12.09 10.25
N GLU A 82 3.98 -13.24 10.65
CA GLU A 82 4.96 -13.39 11.71
C GLU A 82 6.27 -12.68 11.34
N GLU A 83 6.72 -12.81 10.09
CA GLU A 83 7.84 -12.04 9.56
C GLU A 83 7.54 -10.53 9.57
N ALA A 84 6.30 -10.13 9.26
CA ALA A 84 5.96 -8.71 9.21
C ALA A 84 6.00 -8.08 10.60
N ILE A 85 5.59 -8.82 11.63
CA ILE A 85 5.74 -8.42 13.03
C ILE A 85 7.21 -8.46 13.45
N ALA A 86 7.98 -9.47 13.04
CA ALA A 86 9.40 -9.59 13.40
C ALA A 86 10.29 -8.47 12.81
N GLN A 87 9.85 -7.82 11.73
CA GLN A 87 10.49 -6.60 11.22
C GLN A 87 10.26 -5.36 12.10
N THR A 88 9.37 -5.47 13.07
CA THR A 88 9.12 -4.46 14.10
C THR A 88 9.86 -4.82 15.38
N ASN A 89 10.03 -3.86 16.29
CA ASN A 89 10.55 -4.13 17.64
C ASN A 89 9.43 -4.64 18.59
N ILE A 90 8.38 -5.27 18.07
CA ILE A 90 7.27 -5.80 18.86
C ILE A 90 7.55 -7.26 19.18
N THR A 91 7.55 -7.57 20.47
CA THR A 91 7.58 -8.91 21.02
C THR A 91 6.15 -9.41 21.23
N TYR A 92 5.92 -10.71 20.98
CA TYR A 92 4.62 -11.35 21.21
C TYR A 92 4.82 -12.85 21.44
N ASP A 93 3.92 -13.45 22.22
CA ASP A 93 3.86 -14.89 22.48
C ASP A 93 2.91 -15.59 21.50
N GLU A 94 1.74 -14.98 21.24
CA GLU A 94 0.65 -15.60 20.50
C GLU A 94 -0.16 -14.57 19.72
N ILE A 95 -0.60 -14.95 18.52
CA ILE A 95 -1.62 -14.24 17.75
C ILE A 95 -2.97 -14.90 18.06
N TYR A 96 -3.80 -14.24 18.85
CA TYR A 96 -5.10 -14.78 19.28
C TYR A 96 -6.15 -14.76 18.16
N HIS A 97 -6.14 -13.72 17.33
CA HIS A 97 -7.13 -13.58 16.25
C HIS A 97 -6.65 -12.64 15.15
N MET A 98 -7.12 -12.90 13.93
CA MET A 98 -6.96 -12.02 12.79
C MET A 98 -8.30 -11.86 12.08
N THR A 99 -8.69 -10.62 11.81
CA THR A 99 -9.92 -10.29 11.09
C THR A 99 -9.66 -9.23 10.02
N GLU A 100 -10.52 -9.14 9.01
CA GLU A 100 -10.38 -8.17 7.92
C GLU A 100 -11.43 -7.07 8.02
N LYS A 101 -11.02 -5.81 7.90
CA LYS A 101 -11.93 -4.66 7.76
C LYS A 101 -11.35 -3.71 6.71
N ARG A 102 -12.16 -3.37 5.71
CA ARG A 102 -11.81 -2.46 4.60
C ARG A 102 -10.49 -2.83 3.89
N GLY A 103 -10.22 -4.11 3.69
CA GLY A 103 -9.02 -4.59 3.00
C GLY A 103 -7.74 -4.62 3.85
N HIS A 104 -7.84 -4.31 5.15
CA HIS A 104 -6.74 -4.43 6.09
C HIS A 104 -6.99 -5.57 7.09
N ASN A 105 -5.92 -6.23 7.51
CA ASN A 105 -5.97 -7.25 8.55
C ASN A 105 -5.70 -6.60 9.91
N ILE A 106 -6.61 -6.82 10.84
CA ILE A 106 -6.50 -6.43 12.23
C ILE A 106 -6.11 -7.66 13.01
N LEU A 107 -5.02 -7.55 13.76
CA LEU A 107 -4.46 -8.63 14.55
C LEU A 107 -4.65 -8.33 16.03
N PHE A 108 -5.12 -9.33 16.77
CA PHE A 108 -5.11 -9.35 18.21
C PHE A 108 -4.01 -10.32 18.64
N TYR A 109 -3.01 -9.80 19.32
CA TYR A 109 -1.85 -10.56 19.75
C TYR A 109 -1.57 -10.27 21.22
N GLY A 110 -0.83 -11.15 21.89
CA GLY A 110 -0.44 -10.93 23.26
C GLY A 110 1.04 -11.14 23.52
N GLU A 111 1.52 -10.40 24.51
CA GLU A 111 2.86 -10.49 25.09
C GLU A 111 2.68 -10.61 26.60
N GLU A 112 3.14 -11.69 27.23
CA GLU A 112 2.84 -11.97 28.63
C GLU A 112 1.32 -11.82 28.88
N ASP A 113 0.88 -11.13 29.92
CA ASP A 113 -0.55 -10.95 30.20
C ASP A 113 -1.18 -9.76 29.48
N HIS A 114 -0.55 -9.22 28.44
CA HIS A 114 -1.03 -8.06 27.70
C HIS A 114 -1.70 -8.46 26.37
N LEU A 115 -2.91 -7.96 26.12
CA LEU A 115 -3.64 -8.00 24.85
C LEU A 115 -3.42 -6.71 24.07
N SER A 116 -2.95 -6.83 22.84
CA SER A 116 -2.69 -5.71 21.94
C SER A 116 -3.41 -5.86 20.61
N ALA A 117 -3.61 -4.74 19.91
CA ALA A 117 -4.17 -4.70 18.57
C ALA A 117 -3.16 -4.14 17.55
N GLY A 118 -3.12 -4.71 16.36
CA GLY A 118 -2.22 -4.32 15.28
C GLY A 118 -2.91 -4.29 13.93
N LEU A 119 -2.32 -3.56 13.00
CA LEU A 119 -2.78 -3.45 11.61
C LEU A 119 -1.69 -3.94 10.66
N ILE A 120 -2.07 -4.87 9.80
CA ILE A 120 -1.24 -5.40 8.72
C ILE A 120 -1.98 -5.25 7.40
N THR A 121 -1.27 -4.79 6.38
CA THR A 121 -1.80 -4.76 5.01
C THR A 121 -1.30 -5.97 4.23
N LYS A 122 -2.21 -6.64 3.52
CA LYS A 122 -1.89 -7.74 2.60
C LYS A 122 -1.82 -7.19 1.17
N SER A 123 -0.69 -7.42 0.51
CA SER A 123 -0.50 -7.14 -0.91
C SER A 123 -0.34 -8.46 -1.69
N ARG A 124 -0.24 -8.37 -3.03
CA ARG A 124 0.11 -9.53 -3.86
C ARG A 124 1.50 -10.10 -3.57
N LEU A 125 2.37 -9.31 -2.95
CA LEU A 125 3.77 -9.65 -2.71
C LEU A 125 4.04 -10.08 -1.26
N GLY A 126 3.04 -9.98 -0.38
CA GLY A 126 3.20 -10.34 1.03
C GLY A 126 2.51 -9.37 1.98
N TYR A 127 2.93 -9.42 3.23
CA TYR A 127 2.41 -8.70 4.36
C TYR A 127 3.34 -7.54 4.74
N GLN A 128 2.75 -6.45 5.25
CA GLN A 128 3.47 -5.32 5.79
C GLN A 128 2.80 -4.87 7.09
N TRP A 129 3.58 -4.77 8.17
CA TRP A 129 3.11 -4.13 9.40
C TRP A 129 2.94 -2.63 9.18
N ILE A 130 1.78 -2.10 9.58
CA ILE A 130 1.47 -0.68 9.47
C ILE A 130 1.57 -0.01 10.84
N TYR A 131 0.85 -0.54 11.83
CA TYR A 131 0.75 0.11 13.13
C TYR A 131 0.36 -0.89 14.22
N GLY A 132 0.83 -0.65 15.45
CA GLY A 132 0.45 -1.39 16.65
C GLY A 132 -0.01 -0.42 17.74
N PHE A 133 -1.05 -0.80 18.49
CA PHE A 133 -1.55 0.03 19.57
C PHE A 133 -2.02 -0.77 20.78
N GLY A 134 -1.57 -0.26 21.93
CA GLY A 134 -2.19 -0.42 23.24
C GLY A 134 -2.12 -1.83 23.79
N SER A 135 -2.04 -1.94 25.11
CA SER A 135 -2.11 -3.22 25.79
C SER A 135 -3.18 -3.19 26.89
N LYS A 136 -3.89 -4.31 27.06
CA LYS A 136 -4.83 -4.55 28.16
C LYS A 136 -4.48 -5.82 28.90
N LEU A 137 -4.53 -5.82 30.22
CA LEU A 137 -4.17 -7.00 30.99
C LEU A 137 -5.30 -8.04 30.93
N PHE A 138 -4.95 -9.31 30.72
CA PHE A 138 -5.89 -10.44 30.73
C PHE A 138 -6.49 -10.69 32.12
N ASN A 139 -5.76 -10.37 33.18
CA ASN A 139 -6.14 -10.71 34.55
C ASN A 139 -6.20 -9.47 35.45
N GLU A 140 -6.92 -8.42 35.02
CA GLU A 140 -7.25 -7.31 35.92
C GLU A 140 -8.23 -7.78 36.99
N GLN A 141 -7.69 -8.12 38.17
CA GLN A 141 -8.47 -8.39 39.38
C GLN A 141 -9.42 -7.21 39.62
N ASP A 142 -10.65 -7.50 40.03
CA ASP A 142 -11.73 -6.53 40.31
C ASP A 142 -12.45 -5.91 39.11
N ARG A 143 -12.19 -6.36 37.87
CA ARG A 143 -12.97 -5.92 36.70
C ARG A 143 -13.71 -7.07 36.04
N VAL A 144 -14.99 -6.88 35.76
CA VAL A 144 -15.83 -7.83 35.01
C VAL A 144 -15.46 -7.82 33.52
N LEU A 145 -15.20 -6.63 32.98
CA LEU A 145 -14.90 -6.39 31.57
C LEU A 145 -13.86 -5.27 31.47
N THR A 146 -12.80 -5.47 30.69
CA THR A 146 -11.82 -4.44 30.37
C THR A 146 -12.08 -3.82 28.99
N ARG A 147 -11.50 -2.64 28.74
CA ARG A 147 -11.57 -1.96 27.45
C ARG A 147 -10.32 -1.13 27.14
N ALA A 148 -9.96 -1.12 25.88
CA ALA A 148 -9.10 -0.17 25.19
C ALA A 148 -9.81 0.29 23.92
N PHE A 149 -9.44 1.45 23.42
CA PHE A 149 -9.85 1.94 22.11
C PHE A 149 -8.61 2.29 21.31
N THR A 150 -8.69 2.06 20.00
CA THR A 150 -7.62 2.44 19.07
C THR A 150 -8.19 2.95 17.77
N ASN A 151 -7.44 3.83 17.14
CA ASN A 151 -7.71 4.38 15.82
C ASN A 151 -6.49 4.09 14.97
N LEU A 152 -6.48 2.93 14.30
CA LEU A 152 -5.33 2.42 13.57
C LEU A 152 -5.22 3.15 12.22
N PRO A 153 -4.11 3.84 11.94
CA PRO A 153 -3.90 4.46 10.64
C PRO A 153 -3.71 3.37 9.58
N THR A 154 -4.42 3.52 8.46
CA THR A 154 -4.34 2.58 7.32
C THR A 154 -3.06 2.72 6.48
N GLN A 155 -2.30 3.80 6.70
CA GLN A 155 -1.07 4.11 5.98
C GLN A 155 0.07 4.48 6.93
N THR A 156 1.30 4.20 6.50
CA THR A 156 2.52 4.52 7.25
C THR A 156 2.91 6.00 7.13
N SER A 157 2.59 6.64 5.99
CA SER A 157 2.70 8.09 5.81
C SER A 157 1.56 8.72 6.59
N GLY A 158 1.86 9.57 7.57
CA GLY A 158 0.92 10.19 8.52
C GLY A 158 -0.24 11.04 7.95
N ASP A 159 -0.65 10.79 6.71
CA ASP A 159 -1.96 11.13 6.20
C ASP A 159 -3.01 10.25 6.90
N VAL A 160 -3.67 10.85 7.89
CA VAL A 160 -4.68 10.21 8.75
C VAL A 160 -6.04 10.17 8.04
N SER A 161 -6.05 10.15 6.70
CA SER A 161 -7.28 10.25 5.91
C SER A 161 -8.25 9.10 6.19
N GLU A 162 -7.72 7.92 6.55
CA GLU A 162 -8.53 6.76 6.90
C GLU A 162 -7.98 6.02 8.13
N LEU A 163 -8.88 5.85 9.11
CA LEU A 163 -8.64 5.16 10.37
C LEU A 163 -9.55 3.93 10.46
N ILE A 164 -8.99 2.84 10.96
CA ILE A 164 -9.79 1.71 11.45
C ILE A 164 -9.92 1.84 12.96
N SER A 165 -11.12 2.21 13.38
CA SER A 165 -11.44 2.47 14.77
C SER A 165 -12.12 1.27 15.39
N LEU A 166 -11.65 0.87 16.57
CA LEU A 166 -12.26 -0.22 17.32
C LEU A 166 -12.09 -0.04 18.82
N THR A 167 -13.01 -0.67 19.56
CA THR A 167 -12.90 -0.92 20.99
C THR A 167 -12.67 -2.41 21.19
N PHE A 168 -11.77 -2.77 22.09
CA PHE A 168 -11.44 -4.16 22.39
C PHE A 168 -11.10 -4.34 23.87
N GLY A 169 -11.10 -5.57 24.36
CA GLY A 169 -10.70 -5.85 25.73
C GLY A 169 -10.84 -7.32 26.11
N VAL A 170 -10.89 -7.58 27.41
CA VAL A 170 -10.93 -8.92 28.00
C VAL A 170 -12.18 -9.06 28.86
N ILE A 171 -12.81 -10.22 28.77
CA ILE A 171 -13.96 -10.64 29.57
C ILE A 171 -13.47 -11.53 30.71
N ASN A 172 -13.57 -11.03 31.95
CA ASN A 172 -13.13 -11.76 33.14
C ASN A 172 -14.28 -12.50 33.83
N ASP A 173 -15.52 -12.08 33.62
CA ASP A 173 -16.71 -12.75 34.14
C ASP A 173 -17.21 -13.80 33.15
N ASP A 174 -17.13 -15.08 33.52
CA ASP A 174 -17.51 -16.24 32.71
C ASP A 174 -19.01 -16.28 32.36
N ARG A 175 -19.86 -15.60 33.14
CA ARG A 175 -21.31 -15.55 32.94
C ARG A 175 -21.72 -14.71 31.73
N ILE A 176 -20.86 -13.81 31.26
CA ILE A 176 -21.13 -13.00 30.06
C ILE A 176 -21.08 -13.91 28.84
N ASP A 177 -22.20 -14.01 28.12
CA ASP A 177 -22.32 -14.75 26.87
C ASP A 177 -22.20 -13.81 25.66
N LYS A 178 -22.82 -12.62 25.73
CA LYS A 178 -22.78 -11.61 24.68
C LYS A 178 -22.49 -10.22 25.22
N LEU A 179 -21.95 -9.39 24.33
CA LEU A 179 -21.70 -7.98 24.58
C LEU A 179 -22.33 -7.17 23.45
N LEU A 180 -23.19 -6.21 23.80
CA LEU A 180 -23.67 -5.20 22.88
C LEU A 180 -22.96 -3.88 23.20
N ILE A 181 -22.42 -3.24 22.17
CA ILE A 181 -21.62 -2.03 22.27
C ILE A 181 -22.33 -0.94 21.45
N GLN A 182 -22.52 0.21 22.08
CA GLN A 182 -23.05 1.39 21.41
C GLN A 182 -22.01 2.50 21.44
N HIS A 183 -21.41 2.72 20.27
CA HIS A 183 -20.62 3.92 20.01
C HIS A 183 -21.54 5.13 19.83
N LYS A 184 -21.02 6.32 20.12
CA LYS A 184 -21.76 7.58 20.00
C LYS A 184 -22.24 7.77 18.56
N ASP A 185 -23.52 8.15 18.44
CA ASP A 185 -24.20 8.42 17.16
C ASP A 185 -24.20 7.20 16.19
N GLN A 186 -24.02 5.99 16.71
CA GLN A 186 -24.02 4.73 15.95
C GLN A 186 -25.07 3.76 16.53
N PRO A 187 -25.59 2.82 15.73
CA PRO A 187 -26.47 1.77 16.24
C PRO A 187 -25.72 0.87 17.23
N ILE A 188 -26.47 0.24 18.12
CA ILE A 188 -25.93 -0.81 18.99
C ILE A 188 -25.50 -2.01 18.13
N MET A 189 -24.29 -2.52 18.38
CA MET A 189 -23.69 -3.62 17.63
C MET A 189 -23.25 -4.72 18.59
N GLU A 190 -23.40 -5.98 18.18
CA GLU A 190 -22.86 -7.11 18.92
C GLU A 190 -21.32 -7.16 18.74
N ALA A 191 -20.59 -7.23 19.84
CA ALA A 191 -19.15 -7.41 19.81
C ALA A 191 -18.81 -8.87 19.44
N THR A 192 -17.69 -9.04 18.76
CA THR A 192 -17.13 -10.37 18.52
C THR A 192 -16.35 -10.81 19.75
N ILE A 193 -16.68 -12.00 20.28
CA ILE A 193 -16.01 -12.61 21.43
C ILE A 193 -15.19 -13.81 20.94
N ILE A 194 -13.93 -13.89 21.36
CA ILE A 194 -12.98 -14.93 20.93
C ILE A 194 -12.39 -15.61 22.17
N PRO A 195 -12.53 -16.94 22.30
CA PRO A 195 -11.79 -17.69 23.30
C PRO A 195 -10.30 -17.78 22.91
N THR A 196 -9.41 -17.60 23.88
CA THR A 196 -7.96 -17.68 23.72
C THR A 196 -7.36 -18.58 24.81
N SER A 197 -6.06 -18.87 24.70
CA SER A 197 -5.30 -19.59 25.72
C SER A 197 -5.25 -18.87 27.09
N LYS A 198 -5.42 -17.54 27.11
CA LYS A 198 -5.31 -16.69 28.31
C LYS A 198 -6.66 -16.15 28.82
N GLY A 199 -7.75 -16.41 28.12
CA GLY A 199 -9.09 -15.94 28.52
C GLY A 199 -10.00 -15.68 27.33
N ARG A 200 -11.01 -14.83 27.51
CA ARG A 200 -11.91 -14.42 26.43
C ARG A 200 -11.65 -12.97 26.08
N ILE A 201 -11.30 -12.70 24.84
CA ILE A 201 -11.16 -11.33 24.32
C ILE A 201 -12.41 -10.92 23.58
N TRP A 202 -12.63 -9.63 23.45
CA TRP A 202 -13.72 -9.09 22.66
C TRP A 202 -13.28 -7.87 21.85
N PHE A 203 -13.96 -7.61 20.74
CA PHE A 203 -13.80 -6.37 19.99
C PHE A 203 -15.08 -5.95 19.26
N CYS A 204 -15.19 -4.66 18.99
CA CYS A 204 -16.25 -4.07 18.19
C CYS A 204 -15.69 -2.90 17.37
N PHE A 205 -15.89 -2.93 16.06
CA PHE A 205 -15.49 -1.84 15.17
C PHE A 205 -16.40 -0.63 15.36
N SER A 206 -15.84 0.56 15.14
CA SER A 206 -16.59 1.81 15.08
C SER A 206 -16.41 2.44 13.70
N GLU A 207 -17.46 3.04 13.17
CA GLU A 207 -17.40 3.74 11.88
C GLU A 207 -16.76 5.13 12.00
N THR A 208 -16.60 5.65 13.22
CA THR A 208 -15.92 6.92 13.52
C THR A 208 -14.80 6.74 14.56
N PRO A 209 -13.82 7.65 14.62
CA PRO A 209 -12.78 7.60 15.63
C PRO A 209 -13.30 7.56 17.06
N VAL A 210 -12.73 6.66 17.87
CA VAL A 210 -13.12 6.44 19.27
C VAL A 210 -12.08 7.03 20.21
N ASN A 211 -12.52 7.89 21.12
CA ASN A 211 -11.71 8.48 22.19
C ASN A 211 -12.51 8.60 23.50
N TYR A 212 -13.54 7.77 23.64
CA TYR A 212 -14.49 7.74 24.74
C TYR A 212 -14.84 6.29 25.08
N ASP A 213 -15.50 6.10 26.21
CA ASP A 213 -16.02 4.81 26.62
C ASP A 213 -17.40 4.59 25.99
N PRO A 214 -17.58 3.60 25.10
CA PRO A 214 -18.89 3.31 24.55
C PRO A 214 -19.84 2.79 25.65
N GLU A 215 -21.14 2.88 25.39
CA GLU A 215 -22.11 2.20 26.23
C GLU A 215 -22.02 0.69 25.99
N VAL A 216 -22.24 -0.09 27.03
CA VAL A 216 -22.14 -1.55 26.98
C VAL A 216 -23.34 -2.18 27.67
N ILE A 217 -23.88 -3.22 27.05
CA ILE A 217 -24.87 -4.13 27.62
C ILE A 217 -24.28 -5.53 27.61
N ARG A 218 -24.15 -6.13 28.79
CA ARG A 218 -23.72 -7.51 28.97
C ARG A 218 -24.95 -8.40 29.01
N ILE A 219 -24.91 -9.51 28.30
CA ILE A 219 -26.00 -10.49 28.29
C ILE A 219 -25.46 -11.81 28.78
N ASP A 220 -26.10 -12.39 29.79
CA ASP A 220 -25.75 -13.73 30.29
C ASP A 220 -26.39 -14.85 29.45
N ALA A 221 -26.02 -16.11 29.74
CA ALA A 221 -26.55 -17.28 29.04
C ALA A 221 -28.07 -17.47 29.17
N ASN A 222 -28.72 -16.82 30.15
CA ASN A 222 -30.17 -16.85 30.33
C ASN A 222 -30.87 -15.69 29.61
N GLY A 223 -30.13 -14.84 28.92
CA GLY A 223 -30.64 -13.64 28.25
C GLY A 223 -30.84 -12.45 29.20
N LYS A 224 -30.32 -12.49 30.43
CA LYS A 224 -30.40 -11.34 31.35
C LYS A 224 -29.44 -10.26 30.90
N GLU A 225 -29.98 -9.06 30.69
CA GLU A 225 -29.20 -7.88 30.34
C GLU A 225 -28.72 -7.11 31.58
N VAL A 226 -27.46 -6.68 31.57
CA VAL A 226 -26.87 -5.82 32.59
C VAL A 226 -26.06 -4.72 31.91
N SER A 227 -26.52 -3.48 32.01
CA SER A 227 -25.82 -2.32 31.46
C SER A 227 -24.56 -1.99 32.27
N GLY A 228 -23.56 -1.43 31.60
CA GLY A 228 -22.35 -0.90 32.21
C GLY A 228 -21.19 -1.90 32.32
N TRP A 229 -20.04 -1.35 32.72
CA TRP A 229 -18.75 -2.04 32.70
C TRP A 229 -18.46 -2.90 33.95
N ASN A 230 -19.26 -2.72 35.02
CA ASN A 230 -19.10 -3.36 36.34
C ASN A 230 -20.37 -4.12 36.71
#